data_AF-A0A966W0Q3-F1
#
_entry.id   AF-A0A966W0Q3-F1
#
_cell.length_a   1.000
_cell.length_b   1.000
_cell.length_c   1.000
_cell.angle_alpha   90.00
_cell.angle_beta   90.00
_cell.angle_gamma   90.00
#
_symmetry.space_group_name_H-M   'P 1'
#
loop_
_entity.id
_entity.type
_entity.pdbx_description
1 polymer ?
#
loop_
_entity_poly.entity_id
_entity_poly.type
_entity_poly.pdbx_seq_one_letter_code
_entity_poly.pdbx_strand_id
1 'polypeptide(L)'
;SERGLGTPATRAAIIEGLIYEQYVHRNQRELVPSAKAFTLIALLNGLSIPELTKPELTGDWEFKLRQMQRGQLARDQFMAEIRALTERIVGQTKAYEHDTIPGDFGKLQTPCPKCGGEVHENYKKFQCQKCDWNMWKTILGRAFEIEEVETLLREKQVGPLQGFRSKQGFPFAAVMKLSPEGEAKFDFGNDQKDEENAAPVDFTGKEPLGQCPKCKDGRVFENGMNYVCERATGADRKCDFKTGAIILQQPIEKAQIVKLLAEGKTDLLKGFVSKKTGRKFEAFLKFDGNKVSFEFAPREKKFPAKGAKKGDATPAVKLDFTGQEPLGKCPKCKGNVFEGPESYLCERSQLDAKKCTFKTGKVVLQQPVDREQVKKLLAKGKTDLLTQFISKAGKPFPAHLKLAERGKVEFEFPER
;
A
#
# COMPACT_ATOMS: atom_id res chain seq x y z
N SER A 1 -19.36 16.50 20.42
CA SER A 1 -18.52 15.79 21.40
C SER A 1 -17.49 16.76 21.93
N GLU A 2 -17.62 17.17 23.19
CA GLU A 2 -16.74 18.19 23.81
C GLU A 2 -15.41 17.62 24.32
N ARG A 3 -15.24 16.28 24.31
CA ARG A 3 -14.02 15.57 24.70
C ARG A 3 -13.54 14.78 23.49
N GLY A 4 -12.54 15.30 22.79
CA GLY A 4 -11.95 14.64 21.62
C GLY A 4 -10.47 14.96 21.54
N LEU A 5 -9.69 14.01 21.02
CA LEU A 5 -8.24 14.13 20.88
C LEU A 5 -7.88 15.17 19.82
N GLY A 6 -7.15 16.20 20.23
CA GLY A 6 -6.72 17.28 19.35
C GLY A 6 -7.85 18.13 18.79
N THR A 7 -7.45 19.20 18.11
CA THR A 7 -8.33 20.06 17.33
C THR A 7 -8.39 19.57 15.88
N PRO A 8 -9.40 19.99 15.07
CA PRO A 8 -9.41 19.68 13.64
C PRO A 8 -8.10 20.05 12.91
N ALA A 9 -7.40 21.10 13.37
CA ALA A 9 -6.13 21.53 12.81
C ALA A 9 -4.96 20.58 13.13
N THR A 10 -4.93 19.96 14.32
CA THR A 10 -3.79 19.13 14.75
C THR A 10 -3.93 17.65 14.35
N ARG A 11 -5.15 17.16 14.11
CA ARG A 11 -5.39 15.74 13.76
C ARG A 11 -4.67 15.28 12.50
N ALA A 12 -4.64 16.11 11.46
CA ALA A 12 -3.92 15.77 10.22
C ALA A 12 -2.41 15.64 10.47
N ALA A 13 -1.83 16.58 11.22
CA ALA A 13 -0.42 16.55 11.60
C ALA A 13 -0.08 15.34 12.48
N ILE A 14 -0.95 14.95 13.41
CA ILE A 14 -0.77 13.74 14.24
C ILE A 14 -0.69 12.49 13.35
N ILE A 15 -1.61 12.33 12.40
CA ILE A 15 -1.63 11.16 11.50
C ILE A 15 -0.36 11.12 10.65
N GLU A 16 0.02 12.25 10.05
CA GLU A 16 1.24 12.31 9.22
C GLU A 16 2.51 12.09 10.07
N GLY A 17 2.54 12.57 11.32
CA GLY A 17 3.62 12.30 12.26
C GLY A 17 3.74 10.81 12.61
N LEU A 18 2.63 10.12 12.88
CA LEU A 18 2.63 8.67 13.15
C LEU A 18 3.12 7.84 11.95
N ILE A 19 2.85 8.32 10.73
CA ILE A 19 3.34 7.69 9.49
C ILE A 19 4.84 7.96 9.34
N TYR A 20 5.28 9.20 9.53
CA TYR A 20 6.68 9.61 9.44
C TYR A 20 7.57 8.83 10.43
N GLU A 21 7.12 8.71 11.67
CA GLU A 21 7.80 7.97 12.74
C GLU A 21 7.65 6.44 12.63
N GLN A 22 6.98 5.95 11.59
CA GLN A 22 6.80 4.52 11.28
C GLN A 22 6.05 3.74 12.37
N TYR A 23 5.23 4.40 13.18
CA TYR A 23 4.29 3.73 14.10
C TYR A 23 3.08 3.18 13.35
N VAL A 24 2.72 3.83 12.24
CA VAL A 24 1.60 3.42 11.40
C VAL A 24 2.03 3.45 9.94
N HIS A 25 1.56 2.49 9.16
CA HIS A 25 1.76 2.46 7.73
C HIS A 25 0.44 2.70 7.00
N ARG A 26 0.46 3.58 5.99
CA ARG A 26 -0.68 3.78 5.10
C ARG A 26 -0.69 2.69 4.04
N ASN A 27 -1.63 1.76 4.16
CA ASN A 27 -1.92 0.78 3.12
C ASN A 27 -3.18 1.22 2.36
N GLN A 28 -2.98 2.02 1.32
CA GLN A 28 -4.07 2.65 0.56
C GLN A 28 -4.95 3.56 1.43
N ARG A 29 -6.16 3.09 1.77
CA ARG A 29 -7.14 3.80 2.61
C ARG A 29 -7.11 3.34 4.07
N GLU A 30 -6.33 2.32 4.37
CA GLU A 30 -6.21 1.74 5.70
C GLU A 30 -4.91 2.22 6.36
N LEU A 31 -4.98 2.44 7.66
CA LEU A 31 -3.84 2.73 8.52
C LEU A 31 -3.57 1.47 9.33
N VAL A 32 -2.40 0.87 9.13
CA VAL A 32 -2.01 -0.39 9.76
C VAL A 32 -0.91 -0.10 10.79
N PRO A 33 -1.13 -0.38 12.09
CA PRO A 33 -0.09 -0.24 13.10
C PRO A 33 1.13 -1.11 12.78
N SER A 34 2.33 -0.62 13.07
CA SER A 34 3.56 -1.39 12.95
C SER A 34 3.86 -2.15 14.25
N ALA A 35 4.76 -3.14 14.18
CA ALA A 35 5.27 -3.80 15.39
C ALA A 35 5.86 -2.77 16.38
N LYS A 36 6.52 -1.71 15.88
CA LYS A 36 7.08 -0.61 16.68
C LYS A 36 6.00 0.06 17.54
N ALA A 37 4.77 0.22 17.02
CA ALA A 37 3.67 0.81 17.79
C ALA A 37 3.21 -0.11 18.93
N PHE A 38 3.02 -1.40 18.66
CA PHE A 38 2.65 -2.37 19.71
C PHE A 38 3.72 -2.46 20.80
N THR A 39 5.00 -2.50 20.39
CA THR A 39 6.14 -2.47 21.30
C THR A 39 6.11 -1.21 22.19
N LEU A 40 5.89 -0.02 21.63
CA LEU A 40 5.77 1.20 22.43
C LEU A 40 4.60 1.15 23.44
N ILE A 41 3.43 0.68 23.03
CA ILE A 41 2.26 0.59 23.91
C ILE A 41 2.51 -0.44 25.04
N ALA A 42 3.09 -1.58 24.72
CA ALA A 42 3.45 -2.59 25.71
C ALA A 42 4.46 -2.05 26.74
N LEU A 43 5.46 -1.27 26.29
CA LEU A 43 6.40 -0.58 27.17
C LEU A 43 5.68 0.38 28.13
N LEU A 44 4.87 1.29 27.59
CA LEU A 44 4.18 2.29 28.39
C LEU A 44 3.23 1.67 29.41
N ASN A 45 2.56 0.57 29.04
CA ASN A 45 1.72 -0.19 29.96
C ASN A 45 2.55 -0.90 31.04
N GLY A 46 3.66 -1.55 30.67
CA GLY A 46 4.56 -2.23 31.62
C GLY A 46 5.22 -1.27 32.62
N LEU A 47 5.53 -0.04 32.19
CA LEU A 47 6.02 1.04 33.05
C LEU A 47 4.91 1.69 33.90
N SER A 48 3.65 1.26 33.74
CA SER A 48 2.48 1.84 34.39
C SER A 48 2.36 3.36 34.15
N ILE A 49 2.45 3.77 32.89
CA ILE A 49 2.29 5.16 32.42
C ILE A 49 0.99 5.29 31.59
N PRO A 50 -0.20 5.20 32.20
CA PRO A 50 -1.46 5.26 31.48
C PRO A 50 -1.74 6.64 30.84
N GLU A 51 -1.08 7.70 31.31
CA GLU A 51 -1.30 9.07 30.85
C GLU A 51 -0.93 9.28 29.38
N LEU A 52 0.00 8.47 28.86
CA LEU A 52 0.46 8.54 27.48
C LEU A 52 -0.30 7.59 26.53
N THR A 53 -1.15 6.71 27.07
CA THR A 53 -1.85 5.68 26.27
C THR A 53 -3.37 5.81 26.32
N LYS A 54 -3.95 6.42 27.37
CA LYS A 54 -5.40 6.53 27.53
C LYS A 54 -5.99 7.79 26.89
N PRO A 55 -6.94 7.66 25.96
CA PRO A 55 -7.63 8.79 25.35
C PRO A 55 -8.34 9.70 26.34
N GLU A 56 -8.89 9.14 27.43
CA GLU A 56 -9.63 9.88 28.45
C GLU A 56 -8.72 10.88 29.17
N LEU A 57 -7.53 10.43 29.57
CA LEU A 57 -6.54 11.27 30.24
C LEU A 57 -6.03 12.38 29.32
N THR A 58 -5.88 12.09 28.02
CA THR A 58 -5.56 13.14 27.04
C THR A 58 -6.73 14.13 26.87
N GLY A 59 -7.97 13.67 27.02
CA GLY A 59 -9.16 14.53 27.02
C GLY A 59 -9.19 15.51 28.20
N ASP A 60 -8.74 15.08 29.38
CA ASP A 60 -8.64 15.95 30.56
C ASP A 60 -7.63 17.08 30.35
N TRP A 61 -6.56 16.82 29.58
CA TRP A 61 -5.57 17.83 29.20
C TRP A 61 -6.17 18.89 28.28
N GLU A 62 -6.87 18.47 27.24
CA GLU A 62 -7.59 19.38 26.33
C GLU A 62 -8.63 20.22 27.09
N PHE A 63 -9.27 19.65 28.12
CA PHE A 63 -10.18 20.37 28.98
C PHE A 63 -9.47 21.45 29.82
N LYS A 64 -8.33 21.12 30.45
CA LYS A 64 -7.50 22.09 31.19
C LYS A 64 -6.98 23.23 30.30
N LEU A 65 -6.57 22.93 29.06
CA LEU A 65 -6.17 23.95 28.09
C LEU A 65 -7.31 24.95 27.80
N ARG A 66 -8.56 24.47 27.70
CA ARG A 66 -9.73 25.35 27.51
C ARG A 66 -10.06 26.16 28.76
N GLN A 67 -9.92 25.59 29.95
CA GLN A 67 -10.08 26.35 31.20
C GLN A 67 -9.06 27.50 31.27
N MET A 68 -7.81 27.24 30.88
CA MET A 68 -6.78 28.28 30.79
C MET A 68 -7.15 29.35 29.75
N GLN A 69 -7.66 28.97 28.57
CA GLN A 69 -8.15 29.92 27.57
C GLN A 69 -9.30 30.81 28.10
N ARG A 70 -10.14 30.27 28.99
CA ARG A 70 -11.26 30.99 29.63
C ARG A 70 -10.85 31.77 30.89
N GLY A 71 -9.57 31.76 31.26
CA GLY A 71 -9.07 32.39 32.49
C GLY A 71 -9.48 31.68 33.79
N GLN A 72 -9.95 30.43 33.70
CA GLN A 72 -10.41 29.63 34.84
C GLN A 72 -9.30 28.79 35.48
N LEU A 73 -8.15 28.66 34.81
CA LEU A 73 -6.96 27.98 35.29
C LEU A 73 -5.74 28.86 35.02
N ALA A 74 -4.93 29.12 36.06
CA ALA A 74 -3.71 29.88 35.90
C ALA A 74 -2.66 29.07 35.13
N ARG A 75 -1.94 29.73 34.21
CA ARG A 75 -0.88 29.10 33.40
C ARG A 75 0.21 28.47 34.28
N ASP A 76 0.59 29.14 35.36
CA ASP A 76 1.67 28.66 36.22
C ASP A 76 1.28 27.40 36.98
N GLN A 77 0.01 27.33 37.42
CA GLN A 77 -0.55 26.11 38.02
C GLN A 77 -0.56 24.96 37.01
N PHE A 78 -1.03 25.21 35.79
CA PHE A 78 -1.01 24.21 34.72
C PHE A 78 0.42 23.70 34.46
N MET A 79 1.39 24.59 34.28
CA MET A 79 2.78 24.21 34.02
C MET A 79 3.44 23.46 35.19
N ALA A 80 3.05 23.75 36.44
CA ALA A 80 3.50 22.98 37.60
C ALA A 80 3.02 21.52 37.53
N GLU A 81 1.77 21.28 37.14
CA GLU A 81 1.24 19.94 36.93
C GLU A 81 1.97 19.19 35.80
N ILE A 82 2.31 19.88 34.70
CA ILE A 82 3.10 19.30 33.59
C ILE A 82 4.47 18.83 34.07
N ARG A 83 5.17 19.67 34.86
CA ARG A 83 6.49 19.31 35.40
C ARG A 83 6.38 18.10 36.32
N ALA A 84 5.44 18.11 37.25
CA ALA A 84 5.23 16.99 38.17
C ALA A 84 4.91 15.68 37.42
N LEU A 85 4.08 15.75 36.36
CA LEU A 85 3.83 14.58 35.51
C LEU A 85 5.12 14.10 34.83
N THR A 86 5.87 15.02 34.22
CA THR A 86 7.09 14.70 33.47
C THR A 86 8.14 14.09 34.38
N GLU A 87 8.35 14.66 35.57
CA GLU A 87 9.27 14.15 36.59
C GLU A 87 8.90 12.73 37.02
N ARG A 88 7.61 12.46 37.24
CA ARG A 88 7.13 11.11 37.56
C ARG A 88 7.39 10.13 36.42
N ILE A 89 7.06 10.49 35.18
CA ILE A 89 7.28 9.63 34.01
C ILE A 89 8.77 9.33 33.81
N VAL A 90 9.63 10.34 33.92
CA VAL A 90 11.09 10.18 33.82
C VAL A 90 11.61 9.34 34.98
N GLY A 91 11.12 9.56 36.19
CA GLY A 91 11.45 8.77 37.38
C GLY A 91 11.10 7.29 37.21
N GLN A 92 9.88 6.99 36.74
CA GLN A 92 9.46 5.64 36.41
C GLN A 92 10.37 5.05 35.33
N THR A 93 10.59 5.76 34.22
CA THR A 93 11.42 5.26 33.11
C THR A 93 12.86 4.96 33.52
N LYS A 94 13.48 5.82 34.33
CA LYS A 94 14.86 5.62 34.84
C LYS A 94 14.97 4.47 35.84
N ALA A 95 13.92 4.20 36.60
CA ALA A 95 13.91 3.08 37.55
C ALA A 95 13.90 1.71 36.84
N TYR A 96 13.56 1.66 35.55
CA TYR A 96 13.61 0.45 34.73
C TYR A 96 14.86 0.45 33.85
N GLU A 97 16.00 0.03 34.41
CA GLU A 97 17.25 -0.21 33.67
C GLU A 97 17.40 -1.64 33.13
N HIS A 98 16.44 -2.53 33.39
CA HIS A 98 16.50 -3.91 32.92
C HIS A 98 15.75 -4.12 31.59
N ASP A 99 16.24 -5.06 30.79
CA ASP A 99 15.72 -5.45 29.47
C ASP A 99 14.30 -6.09 29.53
N THR A 100 13.61 -5.94 30.66
CA THR A 100 12.34 -6.57 31.00
C THR A 100 11.43 -5.56 31.71
N ILE A 101 10.26 -5.33 31.13
CA ILE A 101 9.13 -4.71 31.83
C ILE A 101 8.36 -5.78 32.61
N PRO A 102 7.68 -5.44 33.71
CA PRO A 102 6.75 -6.34 34.38
C PRO A 102 5.62 -6.71 33.43
N GLY A 103 5.33 -8.01 33.31
CA GLY A 103 4.26 -8.54 32.48
C GLY A 103 4.38 -10.05 32.37
N ASP A 104 3.24 -10.72 32.32
CA ASP A 104 3.21 -12.12 31.92
C ASP A 104 3.24 -12.18 30.39
N PHE A 105 4.41 -12.45 29.84
CA PHE A 105 4.61 -12.56 28.39
C PHE A 105 4.42 -14.00 27.90
N GLY A 106 4.24 -14.97 28.80
CA GLY A 106 4.07 -16.36 28.43
C GLY A 106 5.37 -17.16 28.28
N LYS A 107 5.18 -18.49 28.23
CA LYS A 107 6.23 -19.50 28.12
C LYS A 107 5.97 -20.34 26.87
N LEU A 108 7.02 -20.66 26.14
CA LEU A 108 6.94 -21.57 25.00
C LEU A 108 6.90 -23.01 25.50
N GLN A 109 6.08 -23.84 24.85
CA GLN A 109 6.03 -25.27 25.10
C GLN A 109 7.22 -26.00 24.46
N THR A 110 7.73 -25.47 23.34
CA THR A 110 8.85 -26.07 22.63
C THR A 110 10.18 -25.72 23.30
N PRO A 111 11.06 -26.70 23.57
CA PRO A 111 12.31 -26.45 24.28
C PRO A 111 13.33 -25.68 23.42
N CYS A 112 14.31 -25.07 24.10
CA CYS A 112 15.37 -24.30 23.48
C CYS A 112 16.16 -25.13 22.46
N PRO A 113 16.40 -24.61 21.24
CA PRO A 113 17.07 -25.37 20.18
C PRO A 113 18.56 -25.61 20.46
N LYS A 114 19.20 -24.85 21.35
CA LYS A 114 20.62 -25.03 21.72
C LYS A 114 20.83 -26.02 22.88
N CYS A 115 20.01 -25.92 23.93
CA CYS A 115 20.28 -26.63 25.19
C CYS A 115 19.09 -27.45 25.74
N GLY A 116 17.95 -27.46 25.05
CA GLY A 116 16.72 -28.13 25.51
C GLY A 116 16.04 -27.49 26.73
N GLY A 117 16.51 -26.32 27.17
CA GLY A 117 15.96 -25.59 28.30
C GLY A 117 14.62 -24.88 28.00
N GLU A 118 14.04 -24.26 29.03
CA GLU A 118 12.78 -23.53 28.88
C GLU A 118 13.01 -22.16 28.23
N VAL A 119 12.15 -21.81 27.28
CA VAL A 119 12.17 -20.52 26.59
C VAL A 119 11.01 -19.68 27.06
N HIS A 120 11.31 -18.50 27.59
CA HIS A 120 10.31 -17.54 28.03
C HIS A 120 10.27 -16.38 27.07
N GLU A 121 9.08 -15.86 26.89
CA GLU A 121 8.89 -14.61 26.20
C GLU A 121 9.24 -13.45 27.16
N ASN A 122 9.90 -12.43 26.64
CA ASN A 122 10.06 -11.16 27.33
C ASN A 122 9.60 -10.03 26.40
N TYR A 123 9.70 -8.77 26.84
CA TYR A 123 9.24 -7.64 26.05
C TYR A 123 9.84 -7.52 24.63
N LYS A 124 11.10 -7.92 24.42
CA LYS A 124 11.81 -7.75 23.13
C LYS A 124 12.11 -9.06 22.41
N LYS A 125 12.19 -10.17 23.13
CA LYS A 125 12.82 -11.42 22.69
C LYS A 125 12.11 -12.63 23.28
N PHE A 126 12.26 -13.76 22.61
CA PHE A 126 12.14 -15.08 23.19
C PHE A 126 13.51 -15.48 23.70
N GLN A 127 13.65 -15.83 24.96
CA GLN A 127 14.94 -16.04 25.62
C GLN A 127 14.95 -17.34 26.42
N CYS A 128 15.98 -18.15 26.20
CA CYS A 128 16.23 -19.33 27.01
C CYS A 128 16.63 -18.93 28.43
N GLN A 129 16.10 -19.63 29.44
CA GLN A 129 16.43 -19.39 30.85
C GLN A 129 17.74 -20.07 31.28
N LYS A 130 18.28 -21.00 30.48
CA LYS A 130 19.48 -21.79 30.81
C LYS A 130 20.73 -21.43 30.01
N CYS A 131 20.59 -20.86 28.82
CA CYS A 131 21.72 -20.56 27.93
C CYS A 131 21.55 -19.18 27.27
N ASP A 132 22.51 -18.82 26.41
CA ASP A 132 22.57 -17.52 25.72
C ASP A 132 21.58 -17.36 24.55
N TRP A 133 20.82 -18.42 24.22
CA TRP A 133 19.93 -18.41 23.07
C TRP A 133 18.80 -17.39 23.25
N ASN A 134 18.63 -16.55 22.24
CA ASN A 134 17.52 -15.62 22.14
C ASN A 134 17.13 -15.36 20.68
N MET A 135 15.86 -15.02 20.46
CA MET A 135 15.32 -14.59 19.18
C MET A 135 14.52 -13.32 19.38
N TRP A 136 14.76 -12.29 18.56
CA TRP A 136 13.98 -11.06 18.62
C TRP A 136 12.52 -11.31 18.23
N LYS A 137 11.60 -10.75 19.00
CA LYS A 137 10.16 -10.80 18.71
C LYS A 137 9.79 -10.09 17.42
N THR A 138 10.50 -9.03 17.10
CA THR A 138 10.24 -8.21 15.92
C THR A 138 11.45 -8.27 14.99
N ILE A 139 11.23 -8.74 13.76
CA ILE A 139 12.26 -8.78 12.71
C ILE A 139 11.71 -8.05 11.49
N LEU A 140 12.47 -7.07 10.98
CA LEU A 140 12.12 -6.27 9.80
C LEU A 140 10.67 -5.74 9.82
N GLY A 141 10.23 -5.24 10.97
CA GLY A 141 8.92 -4.59 11.15
C GLY A 141 7.73 -5.52 11.38
N ARG A 142 7.93 -6.85 11.34
CA ARG A 142 6.92 -7.86 11.69
C ARG A 142 7.20 -8.39 13.10
N ALA A 143 6.16 -8.47 13.93
CA ALA A 143 6.17 -9.22 15.18
C ALA A 143 5.83 -10.70 14.91
N PHE A 144 6.50 -11.61 15.62
CA PHE A 144 6.22 -13.04 15.60
C PHE A 144 5.25 -13.41 16.72
N GLU A 145 4.27 -14.25 16.39
CA GLU A 145 3.37 -14.86 17.37
C GLU A 145 4.03 -16.08 18.01
N ILE A 146 3.59 -16.44 19.23
CA ILE A 146 4.13 -17.60 19.97
C ILE A 146 4.06 -18.87 19.12
N GLU A 147 2.92 -19.13 18.49
CA GLU A 147 2.69 -20.32 17.64
C GLU A 147 3.67 -20.39 16.46
N GLU A 148 4.04 -19.24 15.89
CA GLU A 148 5.00 -19.16 14.79
C GLU A 148 6.41 -19.51 15.26
N VAL A 149 6.79 -19.05 16.46
CA VAL A 149 8.09 -19.38 17.05
C VAL A 149 8.13 -20.84 17.50
N GLU A 150 7.06 -21.36 18.09
CA GLU A 150 6.97 -22.79 18.42
C GLU A 150 7.13 -23.67 17.18
N THR A 151 6.45 -23.31 16.08
CA THR A 151 6.59 -24.00 14.80
C THR A 151 8.02 -23.91 14.27
N LEU A 152 8.64 -22.73 14.30
CA LEU A 152 10.04 -22.56 13.90
C LEU A 152 10.99 -23.41 14.74
N LEU A 153 10.78 -23.52 16.04
CA LEU A 153 11.64 -24.32 16.93
C LEU A 153 11.47 -25.82 16.72
N ARG A 154 10.22 -26.28 16.51
CA ARG A 154 9.85 -27.68 16.29
C ARG A 154 10.24 -28.18 14.91
N GLU A 155 9.84 -27.46 13.87
CA GLU A 155 9.99 -27.88 12.46
C GLU A 155 11.26 -27.32 11.82
N LYS A 156 12.02 -26.48 12.54
CA LYS A 156 13.19 -25.74 12.04
C LYS A 156 12.87 -24.77 10.89
N GLN A 157 11.59 -24.60 10.58
CA GLN A 157 11.11 -23.74 9.52
C GLN A 157 9.69 -23.25 9.86
N VAL A 158 9.38 -22.00 9.53
CA VAL A 158 8.01 -21.46 9.57
C VAL A 158 7.75 -20.52 8.39
N GLY A 159 6.53 -20.55 7.87
CA GLY A 159 6.08 -19.68 6.78
C GLY A 159 5.50 -20.46 5.59
N PRO A 160 5.17 -19.76 4.49
CA PRO A 160 5.58 -18.39 4.19
C PRO A 160 4.85 -17.32 5.02
N LEU A 161 5.61 -16.47 5.73
CA LEU A 161 5.07 -15.40 6.58
C LEU A 161 5.04 -14.07 5.82
N GLN A 162 4.02 -13.25 6.11
CA GLN A 162 3.81 -11.95 5.48
C GLN A 162 3.97 -10.79 6.47
N GLY A 163 4.22 -9.58 5.97
CA GLY A 163 4.26 -8.37 6.79
C GLY A 163 5.68 -7.88 7.10
N PHE A 164 6.71 -8.57 6.61
CA PHE A 164 8.07 -8.05 6.64
C PHE A 164 8.18 -6.82 5.74
N ARG A 165 9.08 -5.90 6.09
CA ARG A 165 9.37 -4.70 5.30
C ARG A 165 10.86 -4.55 5.05
N SER A 166 11.22 -4.29 3.80
CA SER A 166 12.60 -4.00 3.42
C SER A 166 13.08 -2.67 4.02
N LYS A 167 14.39 -2.38 3.96
CA LYS A 167 14.95 -1.08 4.37
C LYS A 167 14.28 0.11 3.67
N GLN A 168 13.80 -0.10 2.44
CA GLN A 168 13.07 0.91 1.63
C GLN A 168 11.57 0.96 1.96
N GLY A 169 11.10 0.16 2.92
CA GLY A 169 9.71 0.13 3.38
C GLY A 169 8.77 -0.77 2.57
N PHE A 170 9.24 -1.40 1.48
CA PHE A 170 8.42 -2.30 0.67
C PHE A 170 8.07 -3.58 1.43
N PRO A 171 6.79 -4.01 1.46
CA PRO A 171 6.39 -5.25 2.08
C PRO A 171 6.86 -6.45 1.26
N PHE A 172 7.26 -7.50 1.95
CA PHE A 172 7.59 -8.79 1.35
C PHE A 172 7.15 -9.93 2.26
N ALA A 173 7.18 -11.13 1.69
CA ALA A 173 6.91 -12.35 2.41
C ALA A 173 8.13 -13.26 2.34
N ALA A 174 8.34 -14.06 3.38
CA ALA A 174 9.50 -14.92 3.48
C ALA A 174 9.22 -16.12 4.38
N VAL A 175 9.98 -17.19 4.16
CA VAL A 175 10.09 -18.30 5.10
C VAL A 175 11.21 -18.00 6.07
N MET A 176 11.03 -18.36 7.33
CA MET A 176 12.08 -18.32 8.34
C MET A 176 12.59 -19.75 8.55
N LYS A 177 13.91 -19.93 8.52
CA LYS A 177 14.58 -21.18 8.87
C LYS A 177 15.47 -20.97 10.08
N LEU A 178 15.54 -21.97 10.94
CA LEU A 178 16.44 -22.00 12.08
C LEU A 178 17.76 -22.64 11.63
N SER A 179 18.87 -21.92 11.77
CA SER A 179 20.20 -22.44 11.47
C SER A 179 20.63 -23.49 12.50
N PRO A 180 21.66 -24.31 12.21
CA PRO A 180 22.23 -25.25 13.18
C PRO A 180 22.70 -24.57 14.48
N GLU A 181 23.15 -23.32 14.39
CA GLU A 181 23.58 -22.49 15.52
C GLU A 181 22.40 -21.89 16.31
N GLY A 182 21.17 -22.12 15.85
CA GLY A 182 19.93 -21.62 16.47
C GLY A 182 19.53 -20.21 16.03
N GLU A 183 20.07 -19.68 14.94
CA GLU A 183 19.72 -18.34 14.44
C GLU A 183 18.55 -18.41 13.45
N ALA A 184 17.57 -17.50 13.56
CA ALA A 184 16.48 -17.40 12.60
C ALA A 184 16.91 -16.61 11.35
N LYS A 185 16.98 -17.27 10.18
CA LYS A 185 17.41 -16.70 8.89
C LYS A 185 16.27 -16.72 7.89
N PHE A 186 16.24 -15.73 6.99
CA PHE A 186 15.29 -15.71 5.88
C PHE A 186 15.69 -16.71 4.81
N ASP A 187 14.72 -17.49 4.33
CA ASP A 187 14.83 -18.32 3.16
C ASP A 187 13.87 -17.81 2.08
N PHE A 188 14.44 -17.28 0.99
CA PHE A 188 13.70 -16.78 -0.16
C PHE A 188 13.54 -17.84 -1.26
N GLY A 189 14.15 -19.02 -1.09
CA GLY A 189 14.10 -20.14 -2.03
C GLY A 189 14.59 -19.80 -3.43
N ASN A 190 15.42 -18.77 -3.60
CA ASN A 190 15.79 -18.23 -4.91
C ASN A 190 17.21 -17.66 -4.98
N ASP A 191 18.12 -18.10 -4.10
CA ASP A 191 19.51 -17.72 -4.19
C ASP A 191 20.14 -18.38 -5.43
N GLN A 192 20.29 -17.59 -6.50
CA GLN A 192 20.94 -17.98 -7.76
C GLN A 192 22.39 -18.45 -7.56
N LYS A 193 23.00 -18.20 -6.39
CA LYS A 193 24.33 -18.69 -6.04
C LYS A 193 24.34 -20.12 -5.48
N ASP A 194 23.19 -20.65 -5.10
CA ASP A 194 23.05 -22.01 -4.57
C ASP A 194 22.43 -22.99 -5.60
N GLU A 195 22.25 -22.58 -6.87
CA GLU A 195 21.77 -23.49 -7.92
C GLU A 195 22.79 -24.60 -8.28
N GLU A 196 24.09 -24.40 -8.03
CA GLU A 196 25.12 -25.43 -8.22
C GLU A 196 25.25 -26.41 -7.04
N ASN A 197 24.65 -26.11 -5.88
CA ASN A 197 24.65 -26.96 -4.67
C ASN A 197 23.23 -27.13 -4.08
N ALA A 198 22.20 -27.09 -4.92
CA ALA A 198 20.83 -27.30 -4.47
C ALA A 198 20.66 -28.77 -4.02
N ALA A 199 20.76 -29.00 -2.70
CA ALA A 199 20.44 -30.29 -2.10
C ALA A 199 19.05 -30.75 -2.60
N PRO A 200 18.88 -32.03 -2.97
CA PRO A 200 17.58 -32.54 -3.40
C PRO A 200 16.56 -32.27 -2.29
N VAL A 201 15.47 -31.59 -2.66
CA VAL A 201 14.41 -31.27 -1.70
C VAL A 201 13.73 -32.58 -1.36
N ASP A 202 13.75 -32.96 -0.09
CA ASP A 202 13.04 -34.14 0.37
C ASP A 202 11.52 -33.85 0.40
N PHE A 203 10.79 -34.55 -0.46
CA PHE A 203 9.32 -34.51 -0.52
C PHE A 203 8.67 -35.70 0.20
N THR A 204 9.46 -36.53 0.89
CA THR A 204 8.96 -37.69 1.63
C THR A 204 7.96 -37.25 2.70
N GLY A 205 6.75 -37.81 2.66
CA GLY A 205 5.65 -37.47 3.59
C GLY A 205 4.85 -36.22 3.24
N LYS A 206 5.15 -35.51 2.14
CA LYS A 206 4.35 -34.37 1.67
C LYS A 206 3.26 -34.82 0.71
N GLU A 207 2.08 -34.22 0.83
CA GLU A 207 0.99 -34.46 -0.10
C GLU A 207 1.24 -33.77 -1.46
N PRO A 208 1.17 -34.50 -2.58
CA PRO A 208 1.27 -33.90 -3.90
C PRO A 208 0.00 -33.09 -4.21
N LEU A 209 0.18 -31.87 -4.72
CA LEU A 209 -0.93 -30.97 -5.07
C LEU A 209 -1.52 -31.26 -6.45
N GLY A 210 -0.80 -32.00 -7.30
CA GLY A 210 -1.24 -32.37 -8.64
C GLY A 210 -0.09 -32.68 -9.59
N GLN A 211 -0.43 -33.02 -10.83
CA GLN A 211 0.54 -33.22 -11.91
C GLN A 211 1.08 -31.88 -12.41
N CYS A 212 2.35 -31.86 -12.78
CA CYS A 212 3.02 -30.69 -13.32
C CYS A 212 2.49 -30.38 -14.72
N PRO A 213 1.99 -29.16 -14.99
CA PRO A 213 1.41 -28.80 -16.29
C PRO A 213 2.48 -28.65 -17.37
N LYS A 214 3.76 -28.56 -16.99
CA LYS A 214 4.90 -28.41 -17.93
C LYS A 214 5.45 -29.75 -18.39
N CYS A 215 5.83 -30.63 -17.46
CA CYS A 215 6.44 -31.93 -17.80
C CYS A 215 5.46 -33.11 -17.82
N LYS A 216 4.24 -32.95 -17.26
CA LYS A 216 3.16 -33.96 -17.13
C LYS A 216 3.50 -35.22 -16.33
N ASP A 217 4.76 -35.58 -16.22
CA ASP A 217 5.23 -36.79 -15.56
C ASP A 217 5.67 -36.56 -14.09
N GLY A 218 5.85 -35.30 -13.69
CA GLY A 218 6.28 -34.92 -12.34
C GLY A 218 5.12 -34.39 -11.50
N ARG A 219 5.21 -34.56 -10.18
CA ARG A 219 4.25 -34.02 -9.20
C ARG A 219 4.70 -32.66 -8.66
N VAL A 220 3.74 -31.81 -8.29
CA VAL A 220 3.99 -30.48 -7.72
C VAL A 220 3.74 -30.51 -6.21
N PHE A 221 4.68 -29.92 -5.47
CA PHE A 221 4.65 -29.88 -4.00
C PHE A 221 4.84 -28.45 -3.50
N GLU A 222 4.37 -28.21 -2.28
CA GLU A 222 4.67 -26.98 -1.54
C GLU A 222 6.11 -27.02 -1.00
N ASN A 223 6.86 -25.96 -1.30
CA ASN A 223 8.24 -25.80 -0.87
C ASN A 223 8.50 -24.35 -0.43
N GLY A 224 8.02 -24.02 0.77
CA GLY A 224 8.25 -22.71 1.39
C GLY A 224 7.61 -21.57 0.60
N MET A 225 8.43 -20.72 -0.03
CA MET A 225 7.95 -19.57 -0.81
C MET A 225 7.37 -19.95 -2.19
N ASN A 226 7.48 -21.21 -2.61
CA ASN A 226 7.13 -21.64 -3.96
C ASN A 226 6.44 -23.01 -3.96
N TYR A 227 5.60 -23.22 -4.97
CA TYR A 227 5.17 -24.53 -5.42
C TYR A 227 6.08 -24.99 -6.54
N VAL A 228 6.71 -26.16 -6.38
CA VAL A 228 7.80 -26.65 -7.24
C VAL A 228 7.49 -28.06 -7.71
N CYS A 229 7.85 -28.38 -8.96
CA CYS A 229 7.82 -29.75 -9.44
C CYS A 229 8.97 -30.56 -8.83
N GLU A 230 8.74 -31.81 -8.43
CA GLU A 230 9.78 -32.69 -7.89
C GLU A 230 10.98 -32.84 -8.85
N ARG A 231 10.71 -32.90 -10.16
CA ARG A 231 11.73 -32.97 -11.23
C ARG A 231 12.43 -31.63 -11.52
N ALA A 232 12.02 -30.57 -10.84
CA ALA A 232 12.66 -29.25 -10.89
C ALA A 232 13.62 -28.99 -9.73
N THR A 233 13.93 -30.04 -8.95
CA THR A 233 14.86 -30.00 -7.82
C THR A 233 16.01 -30.98 -8.01
N GLY A 234 17.14 -30.75 -7.34
CA GLY A 234 18.36 -31.55 -7.46
C GLY A 234 19.24 -31.20 -8.67
N ALA A 235 20.42 -31.81 -8.73
CA ALA A 235 21.43 -31.56 -9.78
C ALA A 235 20.96 -31.98 -11.19
N ASP A 236 20.14 -33.03 -11.30
CA ASP A 236 19.60 -33.56 -12.56
C ASP A 236 18.21 -33.01 -12.89
N ARG A 237 17.98 -31.69 -12.73
CA ARG A 237 16.67 -31.07 -12.98
C ARG A 237 16.23 -31.28 -14.44
N LYS A 238 15.07 -31.93 -14.63
CA LYS A 238 14.43 -32.19 -15.94
C LYS A 238 13.22 -31.30 -16.19
N CYS A 239 12.85 -30.50 -15.21
CA CYS A 239 11.76 -29.53 -15.28
C CYS A 239 12.21 -28.23 -14.60
N ASP A 240 11.54 -27.13 -14.88
CA ASP A 240 11.78 -25.80 -14.31
C ASP A 240 10.47 -25.16 -13.85
N PHE A 241 9.40 -25.95 -13.68
CA PHE A 241 8.12 -25.45 -13.21
C PHE A 241 8.23 -25.02 -11.74
N LYS A 242 8.00 -23.72 -11.53
CA LYS A 242 7.98 -23.07 -10.23
C LYS A 242 6.97 -21.93 -10.26
N THR A 243 6.11 -21.86 -9.24
CA THR A 243 5.21 -20.72 -9.03
C THR A 243 5.27 -20.27 -7.58
N GLY A 244 5.12 -18.97 -7.32
CA GLY A 244 5.20 -18.44 -5.96
C GLY A 244 3.98 -18.85 -5.11
N ALA A 245 4.21 -19.16 -3.84
CA ALA A 245 3.15 -19.33 -2.85
C ALA A 245 2.50 -18.00 -2.45
N ILE A 246 3.24 -16.90 -2.62
CA ILE A 246 2.75 -15.54 -2.46
C ILE A 246 3.14 -14.73 -3.69
N ILE A 247 2.15 -14.29 -4.46
CA ILE A 247 2.35 -13.53 -5.68
C ILE A 247 1.78 -12.12 -5.46
N LEU A 248 2.63 -11.10 -5.51
CA LEU A 248 2.21 -9.69 -5.34
C LEU A 248 1.36 -9.45 -4.06
N GLN A 249 1.80 -10.00 -2.91
CA GLN A 249 1.10 -9.95 -1.61
C GLN A 249 -0.21 -10.76 -1.52
N GLN A 250 -0.58 -11.50 -2.57
CA GLN A 250 -1.69 -12.44 -2.52
C GLN A 250 -1.14 -13.83 -2.19
N PRO A 251 -1.50 -14.43 -1.03
CA PRO A 251 -1.31 -15.86 -0.79
C PRO A 251 -2.12 -16.68 -1.78
N ILE A 252 -1.48 -17.71 -2.30
CA ILE A 252 -2.11 -18.68 -3.20
C ILE A 252 -2.28 -19.96 -2.38
N GLU A 253 -3.50 -20.23 -1.94
CA GLU A 253 -3.79 -21.42 -1.13
C GLU A 253 -3.60 -22.71 -1.95
N LYS A 254 -3.33 -23.82 -1.25
CA LYS A 254 -3.16 -25.16 -1.86
C LYS A 254 -4.31 -25.50 -2.81
N ALA A 255 -5.55 -25.22 -2.40
CA ALA A 255 -6.74 -25.45 -3.22
C ALA A 255 -6.70 -24.72 -4.57
N GLN A 256 -6.14 -23.51 -4.61
CA GLN A 256 -5.99 -22.74 -5.84
C GLN A 256 -4.92 -23.33 -6.76
N ILE A 257 -3.83 -23.85 -6.19
CA ILE A 257 -2.82 -24.57 -6.98
C ILE A 257 -3.39 -25.87 -7.53
N VAL A 258 -4.12 -26.65 -6.74
CA VAL A 258 -4.79 -27.87 -7.22
C VAL A 258 -5.66 -27.54 -8.44
N LYS A 259 -6.47 -26.48 -8.37
CA LYS A 259 -7.28 -25.99 -9.51
C LYS A 259 -6.42 -25.53 -10.68
N LEU A 260 -5.35 -24.77 -10.44
CA LEU A 260 -4.44 -24.32 -11.48
C LEU A 260 -3.79 -25.51 -12.23
N LEU A 261 -3.45 -26.58 -11.52
CA LEU A 261 -2.84 -27.78 -12.11
C LEU A 261 -3.86 -28.64 -12.85
N ALA A 262 -5.10 -28.76 -12.34
CA ALA A 262 -6.15 -29.59 -12.94
C ALA A 262 -6.90 -28.90 -14.09
N GLU A 263 -7.32 -27.66 -13.89
CA GLU A 263 -8.16 -26.88 -14.82
C GLU A 263 -7.34 -25.89 -15.65
N GLY A 264 -6.05 -25.71 -15.33
CA GLY A 264 -5.18 -24.73 -15.98
C GLY A 264 -5.37 -23.30 -15.48
N LYS A 265 -6.29 -23.06 -14.54
CA LYS A 265 -6.67 -21.73 -14.05
C LYS A 265 -7.13 -21.77 -12.58
N THR A 266 -6.87 -20.72 -11.81
CA THR A 266 -7.38 -20.54 -10.43
C THR A 266 -8.78 -19.91 -10.41
N ASP A 267 -9.35 -19.73 -9.21
CA ASP A 267 -10.47 -18.83 -8.99
C ASP A 267 -10.04 -17.35 -9.07
N LEU A 268 -11.01 -16.43 -8.99
CA LEU A 268 -10.75 -14.99 -8.99
C LEU A 268 -10.15 -14.57 -7.64
N LEU A 269 -8.86 -14.30 -7.64
CA LEU A 269 -8.12 -13.83 -6.46
C LEU A 269 -8.11 -12.31 -6.41
N LYS A 270 -8.40 -11.71 -5.25
CA LYS A 270 -8.72 -10.28 -5.12
C LYS A 270 -7.67 -9.41 -4.42
N GLY A 271 -6.66 -10.01 -3.80
CA GLY A 271 -5.68 -9.30 -2.98
C GLY A 271 -4.34 -9.04 -3.66
N PHE A 272 -4.22 -9.17 -4.98
CA PHE A 272 -2.97 -8.81 -5.67
C PHE A 272 -2.70 -7.31 -5.57
N VAL A 273 -1.47 -6.92 -5.27
CA VAL A 273 -1.05 -5.51 -5.18
C VAL A 273 -0.03 -5.18 -6.27
N SER A 274 -0.38 -4.25 -7.15
CA SER A 274 0.48 -3.84 -8.27
C SER A 274 1.77 -3.16 -7.79
N LYS A 275 2.95 -3.69 -8.17
CA LYS A 275 4.25 -3.04 -7.91
C LYS A 275 4.36 -1.63 -8.51
N LYS A 276 3.66 -1.36 -9.62
CA LYS A 276 3.71 -0.06 -10.32
C LYS A 276 2.83 1.01 -9.68
N THR A 277 1.66 0.62 -9.18
CA THR A 277 0.62 1.58 -8.74
C THR A 277 0.28 1.46 -7.25
N GLY A 278 0.72 0.41 -6.56
CA GLY A 278 0.35 0.11 -5.18
C GLY A 278 -1.14 -0.26 -4.99
N ARG A 279 -1.92 -0.37 -6.07
CA ARG A 279 -3.36 -0.65 -6.01
C ARG A 279 -3.65 -2.15 -6.01
N LYS A 280 -4.70 -2.52 -5.27
CA LYS A 280 -5.26 -3.88 -5.27
C LYS A 280 -5.94 -4.14 -6.62
N PHE A 281 -5.81 -5.35 -7.15
CA PHE A 281 -6.52 -5.78 -8.34
C PHE A 281 -6.92 -7.25 -8.22
N GLU A 282 -7.96 -7.60 -8.97
CA GLU A 282 -8.49 -8.96 -9.02
C GLU A 282 -8.05 -9.62 -10.34
N ALA A 283 -7.58 -10.86 -10.25
CA ALA A 283 -7.17 -11.64 -11.41
C ALA A 283 -7.29 -13.14 -11.13
N PHE A 284 -7.41 -13.91 -12.19
CA PHE A 284 -7.15 -15.34 -12.19
C PHE A 284 -5.66 -15.56 -12.49
N LEU A 285 -5.09 -16.63 -11.97
CA LEU A 285 -3.80 -17.14 -12.41
C LEU A 285 -4.05 -18.26 -13.41
N LYS A 286 -3.35 -18.21 -14.54
CA LYS A 286 -3.44 -19.20 -15.61
C LYS A 286 -2.05 -19.62 -16.06
N PHE A 287 -1.86 -20.91 -16.29
CA PHE A 287 -0.62 -21.40 -16.88
C PHE A 287 -0.61 -21.16 -18.40
N ASP A 288 0.39 -20.45 -18.90
CA ASP A 288 0.53 -20.08 -20.33
C ASP A 288 1.39 -21.08 -21.14
N GLY A 289 1.73 -22.23 -20.55
CA GLY A 289 2.62 -23.24 -21.13
C GLY A 289 4.05 -23.13 -20.64
N ASN A 290 4.49 -21.96 -20.18
CA ASN A 290 5.83 -21.78 -19.63
C ASN A 290 5.82 -21.24 -18.20
N LYS A 291 4.93 -20.30 -17.89
CA LYS A 291 4.81 -19.64 -16.58
C LYS A 291 3.35 -19.42 -16.18
N VAL A 292 3.17 -19.08 -14.92
CA VAL A 292 1.87 -18.64 -14.42
C VAL A 292 1.71 -17.15 -14.74
N SER A 293 0.66 -16.82 -15.48
CA SER A 293 0.32 -15.48 -15.96
C SER A 293 -1.02 -15.01 -15.39
N PHE A 294 -1.26 -13.70 -15.42
CA PHE A 294 -2.53 -13.12 -14.96
C PHE A 294 -3.56 -13.10 -16.09
N GLU A 295 -4.72 -13.70 -15.85
CA GLU A 295 -5.91 -13.53 -16.68
C GLU A 295 -6.91 -12.67 -15.91
N PHE A 296 -7.26 -11.50 -16.44
CA PHE A 296 -8.21 -10.62 -15.78
C PHE A 296 -9.62 -11.02 -16.17
N ALA A 297 -10.53 -11.07 -15.19
CA ALA A 297 -11.95 -11.20 -15.51
C ALA A 297 -12.35 -10.13 -16.53
N PRO A 298 -13.16 -10.48 -17.55
CA PRO A 298 -13.71 -9.48 -18.45
C PRO A 298 -14.40 -8.44 -17.57
N ARG A 299 -13.86 -7.22 -17.58
CA ARG A 299 -14.41 -6.15 -16.77
C ARG A 299 -15.84 -5.92 -17.24
N GLU A 300 -16.83 -6.38 -16.47
CA GLU A 300 -18.10 -5.69 -16.47
C GLU A 300 -17.76 -4.24 -16.20
N LYS A 301 -18.06 -3.38 -17.17
CA LYS A 301 -17.89 -1.94 -17.02
C LYS A 301 -18.79 -1.55 -15.84
N LYS A 302 -18.26 -1.58 -14.61
CA LYS A 302 -18.85 -0.88 -13.47
C LYS A 302 -18.81 0.58 -13.87
N PHE A 303 -19.94 1.02 -14.42
CA PHE A 303 -20.21 2.41 -14.71
C PHE A 303 -19.83 3.20 -13.45
N PRO A 304 -18.87 4.14 -13.50
CA PRO A 304 -18.90 5.20 -12.53
C PRO A 304 -20.27 5.87 -12.70
N ALA A 305 -21.00 6.00 -11.59
CA ALA A 305 -22.25 6.75 -11.55
C ALA A 305 -22.05 8.08 -12.28
N LYS A 306 -22.88 8.28 -13.33
CA LYS A 306 -23.09 9.47 -14.16
C LYS A 306 -22.02 10.56 -14.10
N GLY A 307 -21.24 10.67 -15.18
CA GLY A 307 -20.56 11.92 -15.55
C GLY A 307 -19.21 11.74 -16.24
N ALA A 308 -19.22 11.25 -17.48
CA ALA A 308 -18.29 11.53 -18.60
C ALA A 308 -18.06 10.27 -19.44
N LYS A 309 -18.76 10.21 -20.59
CA LYS A 309 -18.45 9.27 -21.66
C LYS A 309 -17.03 9.53 -22.16
N LYS A 310 -16.13 8.53 -22.07
CA LYS A 310 -15.11 8.33 -23.10
C LYS A 310 -15.70 7.31 -24.06
N GLY A 311 -16.19 7.81 -25.19
CA GLY A 311 -16.77 7.02 -26.25
C GLY A 311 -15.77 6.02 -26.82
N ASP A 312 -16.33 4.89 -27.24
CA ASP A 312 -15.75 3.92 -28.13
C ASP A 312 -15.03 4.60 -29.31
N ALA A 313 -13.90 4.03 -29.71
CA ALA A 313 -13.25 4.35 -30.96
C ALA A 313 -14.15 3.92 -32.12
N THR A 314 -15.07 4.81 -32.49
CA THR A 314 -15.70 4.83 -33.81
C THR A 314 -14.79 5.66 -34.72
N PRO A 315 -14.52 5.28 -35.97
CA PRO A 315 -13.70 6.07 -36.88
C PRO A 315 -14.22 7.52 -36.97
N ALA A 316 -13.31 8.48 -36.88
CA ALA A 316 -13.62 9.90 -36.83
C ALA A 316 -14.37 10.33 -38.10
N VAL A 317 -15.65 10.67 -37.95
CA VAL A 317 -16.41 11.37 -38.99
C VAL A 317 -15.73 12.72 -39.21
N LYS A 318 -15.20 12.95 -40.42
CA LYS A 318 -14.64 14.26 -40.81
C LYS A 318 -15.76 15.29 -40.71
N LEU A 319 -15.58 16.28 -39.83
CA LEU A 319 -16.55 17.36 -39.66
C LEU A 319 -16.45 18.32 -40.86
N ASP A 320 -17.59 18.59 -41.49
CA ASP A 320 -17.70 19.62 -42.52
C ASP A 320 -17.95 20.98 -41.87
N PHE A 321 -17.08 21.95 -42.16
CA PHE A 321 -17.14 23.32 -41.64
C PHE A 321 -17.67 24.32 -42.68
N THR A 322 -18.12 23.84 -43.85
CA THR A 322 -18.61 24.69 -44.94
C THR A 322 -19.84 25.49 -44.47
N GLY A 323 -19.77 26.82 -44.56
CA GLY A 323 -20.84 27.74 -44.14
C GLY A 323 -20.85 28.14 -42.66
N GLN A 324 -19.92 27.68 -41.84
CA GLN A 324 -19.83 28.09 -40.43
C GLN A 324 -18.98 29.36 -40.26
N GLU A 325 -19.40 30.27 -39.38
CA GLU A 325 -18.62 31.47 -39.03
C GLU A 325 -17.47 31.07 -38.06
N PRO A 326 -16.20 31.39 -38.37
CA PRO A 326 -15.06 31.05 -37.53
C PRO A 326 -15.03 31.86 -36.22
N LEU A 327 -14.56 31.23 -35.14
CA LEU A 327 -14.45 31.84 -33.81
C LEU A 327 -13.16 32.64 -33.61
N GLY A 328 -12.15 32.40 -34.46
CA GLY A 328 -10.86 33.04 -34.37
C GLY A 328 -9.74 32.18 -34.94
N LYS A 329 -8.51 32.69 -34.85
CA LYS A 329 -7.31 32.00 -35.32
C LYS A 329 -6.76 31.06 -34.26
N CYS A 330 -6.36 29.87 -34.69
CA CYS A 330 -5.81 28.83 -33.84
C CYS A 330 -4.42 29.24 -33.33
N PRO A 331 -4.16 29.17 -32.02
CA PRO A 331 -2.86 29.57 -31.45
C PRO A 331 -1.71 28.63 -31.81
N LYS A 332 -2.00 27.41 -32.30
CA LYS A 332 -0.96 26.43 -32.69
C LYS A 332 -0.55 26.50 -34.15
N CYS A 333 -1.50 26.70 -35.06
CA CYS A 333 -1.26 26.56 -36.50
C CYS A 333 -1.81 27.72 -37.34
N LYS A 334 -2.39 28.74 -36.69
CA LYS A 334 -3.02 29.91 -37.32
C LYS A 334 -4.21 29.60 -38.27
N GLY A 335 -4.65 28.35 -38.37
CA GLY A 335 -5.90 27.98 -39.05
C GLY A 335 -7.14 28.47 -38.30
N ASN A 336 -8.33 28.35 -38.87
CA ASN A 336 -9.56 28.78 -38.23
C ASN A 336 -10.04 27.77 -37.17
N VAL A 337 -10.67 28.27 -36.11
CA VAL A 337 -11.31 27.48 -35.05
C VAL A 337 -12.82 27.54 -35.23
N PHE A 338 -13.46 26.37 -35.20
CA PHE A 338 -14.90 26.20 -35.38
C PHE A 338 -15.53 25.50 -34.18
N GLU A 339 -16.84 25.61 -34.10
CA GLU A 339 -17.66 25.00 -33.08
C GLU A 339 -18.09 23.59 -33.50
N GLY A 340 -17.55 22.57 -32.82
CA GLY A 340 -17.98 21.18 -33.00
C GLY A 340 -19.04 20.75 -31.98
N PRO A 341 -19.54 19.50 -32.05
CA PRO A 341 -20.58 18.99 -31.14
C PRO A 341 -20.16 19.03 -29.66
N GLU A 342 -18.95 18.56 -29.36
CA GLU A 342 -18.45 18.39 -27.98
C GLU A 342 -17.39 19.43 -27.58
N SER A 343 -16.86 20.17 -28.56
CA SER A 343 -15.69 21.03 -28.35
C SER A 343 -15.47 22.00 -29.50
N TYR A 344 -14.78 23.09 -29.21
CA TYR A 344 -14.23 23.98 -30.22
C TYR A 344 -12.88 23.44 -30.68
N LEU A 345 -12.68 23.36 -31.99
CA LEU A 345 -11.54 22.67 -32.59
C LEU A 345 -11.05 23.39 -33.84
N CYS A 346 -9.78 23.21 -34.16
CA CYS A 346 -9.20 23.80 -35.36
C CYS A 346 -9.58 23.01 -36.61
N GLU A 347 -9.89 23.67 -37.73
CA GLU A 347 -10.16 23.04 -39.03
C GLU A 347 -9.05 22.04 -39.44
N ARG A 348 -7.78 22.40 -39.17
CA ARG A 348 -6.60 21.58 -39.48
C ARG A 348 -6.43 20.37 -38.54
N SER A 349 -7.33 20.17 -37.58
CA SER A 349 -7.37 18.95 -36.76
C SER A 349 -7.91 17.75 -37.54
N GLN A 350 -8.60 17.99 -38.66
CA GLN A 350 -9.20 16.96 -39.51
C GLN A 350 -8.29 16.51 -40.67
N LEU A 351 -7.06 17.03 -40.76
CA LEU A 351 -6.09 16.64 -41.79
C LEU A 351 -5.52 15.24 -41.52
N ASP A 352 -5.32 14.47 -42.60
CA ASP A 352 -4.79 13.10 -42.52
C ASP A 352 -3.29 13.06 -42.14
N ALA A 353 -2.53 14.11 -42.45
CA ALA A 353 -1.12 14.27 -42.07
C ALA A 353 -0.87 15.62 -41.36
N LYS A 354 -0.02 15.64 -40.32
CA LYS A 354 0.33 16.82 -39.50
C LYS A 354 -0.88 17.56 -38.88
N LYS A 355 -1.81 16.80 -38.29
CA LYS A 355 -3.03 17.34 -37.66
C LYS A 355 -2.74 18.33 -36.52
N CYS A 356 -3.49 19.43 -36.51
CA CYS A 356 -3.47 20.38 -35.40
C CYS A 356 -4.15 19.76 -34.16
N THR A 357 -3.50 19.85 -33.01
CA THR A 357 -3.99 19.29 -31.73
C THR A 357 -4.75 20.30 -30.86
N PHE A 358 -5.08 21.47 -31.40
CA PHE A 358 -5.84 22.47 -30.65
C PHE A 358 -7.31 22.06 -30.53
N LYS A 359 -7.77 21.92 -29.28
CA LYS A 359 -9.15 21.63 -28.92
C LYS A 359 -9.43 22.22 -27.54
N THR A 360 -10.56 22.89 -27.38
CA THR A 360 -11.06 23.38 -26.07
C THR A 360 -12.51 22.93 -25.88
N GLY A 361 -12.86 22.47 -24.68
CA GLY A 361 -14.18 21.90 -24.40
C GLY A 361 -15.27 22.97 -24.30
N LYS A 362 -16.52 22.60 -24.62
CA LYS A 362 -17.70 23.44 -24.33
C LYS A 362 -18.06 23.46 -22.84
N VAL A 363 -17.57 22.49 -22.08
CA VAL A 363 -17.72 22.41 -20.62
C VAL A 363 -16.37 22.03 -20.02
N VAL A 364 -15.88 22.84 -19.09
CA VAL A 364 -14.60 22.63 -18.38
C VAL A 364 -14.90 22.59 -16.89
N LEU A 365 -14.64 21.45 -16.23
CA LEU A 365 -14.93 21.26 -14.80
C LEU A 365 -16.35 21.71 -14.39
N GLN A 366 -17.36 21.27 -15.15
CA GLN A 366 -18.79 21.59 -15.00
C GLN A 366 -19.19 23.04 -15.32
N GLN A 367 -18.24 23.94 -15.60
CA GLN A 367 -18.52 25.28 -16.10
C GLN A 367 -18.70 25.26 -17.62
N PRO A 368 -19.86 25.70 -18.16
CA PRO A 368 -20.03 25.96 -19.58
C PRO A 368 -19.10 27.08 -20.06
N VAL A 369 -18.47 26.88 -21.22
CA VAL A 369 -17.64 27.86 -21.92
C VAL A 369 -18.33 28.17 -23.24
N ASP A 370 -19.04 29.30 -23.28
CA ASP A 370 -19.81 29.72 -24.45
C ASP A 370 -18.91 30.20 -25.61
N ARG A 371 -19.57 30.45 -26.75
CA ARG A 371 -18.94 30.89 -27.99
C ARG A 371 -18.17 32.21 -27.81
N GLU A 372 -18.69 33.13 -27.01
CA GLU A 372 -18.09 34.45 -26.79
C GLU A 372 -16.81 34.35 -25.94
N GLN A 373 -16.81 33.50 -24.92
CA GLN A 373 -15.63 33.21 -24.11
C GLN A 373 -14.51 32.62 -24.97
N VAL A 374 -14.82 31.74 -25.91
CA VAL A 374 -13.82 31.20 -26.83
C VAL A 374 -13.33 32.24 -27.84
N LYS A 375 -14.21 33.12 -28.36
CA LYS A 375 -13.79 34.27 -29.17
C LYS A 375 -12.80 35.15 -28.39
N LYS A 376 -13.08 35.46 -27.11
CA LYS A 376 -12.19 36.22 -26.23
C LYS A 376 -10.88 35.48 -25.93
N LEU A 377 -10.94 34.19 -25.64
CA LEU A 377 -9.76 33.34 -25.41
C LEU A 377 -8.81 33.35 -26.61
N LEU A 378 -9.34 33.27 -27.83
CA LEU A 378 -8.53 33.28 -29.06
C LEU A 378 -8.01 34.68 -29.43
N ALA A 379 -8.79 35.73 -29.18
CA ALA A 379 -8.42 37.11 -29.53
C ALA A 379 -7.49 37.77 -28.49
N LYS A 380 -7.81 37.61 -27.20
CA LYS A 380 -7.11 38.26 -26.07
C LYS A 380 -6.21 37.31 -25.29
N GLY A 381 -6.19 36.03 -25.63
CA GLY A 381 -5.43 35.01 -24.90
C GLY A 381 -6.06 34.60 -23.57
N LYS A 382 -7.22 35.17 -23.19
CA LYS A 382 -7.86 34.97 -21.87
C LYS A 382 -9.38 35.16 -21.94
N THR A 383 -10.14 34.40 -21.15
CA THR A 383 -11.60 34.56 -20.96
C THR A 383 -11.93 35.60 -19.88
N ASP A 384 -13.21 35.95 -19.76
CA ASP A 384 -13.70 36.62 -18.55
C ASP A 384 -13.60 35.68 -17.33
N LEU A 385 -13.86 36.21 -16.13
CA LEU A 385 -13.85 35.41 -14.91
C LEU A 385 -15.06 34.47 -14.89
N LEU A 386 -14.80 33.17 -14.89
CA LEU A 386 -15.82 32.13 -14.79
C LEU A 386 -15.84 31.59 -13.37
N THR A 387 -17.01 31.57 -12.72
CA THR A 387 -17.14 31.42 -11.26
C THR A 387 -17.61 30.04 -10.80
N GLN A 388 -18.08 29.17 -11.70
CA GLN A 388 -18.75 27.91 -11.36
C GLN A 388 -17.89 26.67 -11.68
N PHE A 389 -16.56 26.79 -11.71
CA PHE A 389 -15.70 25.60 -11.83
C PHE A 389 -15.78 24.76 -10.56
N ILE A 390 -15.90 23.44 -10.70
CA ILE A 390 -15.93 22.51 -9.56
C ILE A 390 -14.63 21.70 -9.50
N SER A 391 -13.90 21.81 -8.38
CA SER A 391 -12.67 21.07 -8.13
C SER A 391 -12.91 19.56 -7.97
N LYS A 392 -11.84 18.76 -8.05
CA LYS A 392 -11.92 17.30 -7.78
C LYS A 392 -12.42 16.98 -6.36
N ALA A 393 -12.32 17.92 -5.43
CA ALA A 393 -12.84 17.82 -4.08
C ALA A 393 -14.30 18.30 -3.93
N GLY A 394 -14.96 18.66 -5.05
CA GLY A 394 -16.36 19.10 -5.07
C GLY A 394 -16.59 20.58 -4.71
N LYS A 395 -15.54 21.35 -4.43
CA LYS A 395 -15.66 22.78 -4.07
C LYS A 395 -15.67 23.69 -5.31
N PRO A 396 -16.58 24.68 -5.40
CA PRO A 396 -16.59 25.66 -6.47
C PRO A 396 -15.41 26.64 -6.34
N PHE A 397 -14.87 27.12 -7.47
CA PHE A 397 -13.83 28.15 -7.49
C PHE A 397 -13.92 29.03 -8.74
N PRO A 398 -13.60 30.34 -8.64
CA PRO A 398 -13.52 31.22 -9.79
C PRO A 398 -12.13 31.19 -10.45
N ALA A 399 -12.10 31.23 -11.78
CA ALA A 399 -10.86 31.32 -12.54
C ALA A 399 -11.09 31.91 -13.94
N HIS A 400 -10.03 32.41 -14.57
CA HIS A 400 -9.99 32.66 -16.00
C HIS A 400 -9.38 31.47 -16.72
N LEU A 401 -9.77 31.24 -17.96
CA LEU A 401 -9.06 30.36 -18.87
C LEU A 401 -8.09 31.20 -19.70
N LYS A 402 -6.80 30.83 -19.69
CA LYS A 402 -5.72 31.52 -20.39
C LYS A 402 -5.03 30.58 -21.38
N LEU A 403 -4.63 31.11 -22.53
CA LEU A 403 -3.75 30.41 -23.47
C LEU A 403 -2.31 30.45 -22.96
N ALA A 404 -1.77 29.29 -22.62
CA ALA A 404 -0.36 29.06 -22.31
C ALA A 404 0.44 28.72 -23.58
N GLU A 405 1.75 28.53 -23.40
CA GLU A 405 2.66 28.17 -24.48
C GLU A 405 2.19 26.92 -25.25
N ARG A 406 2.44 26.92 -26.57
CA ARG A 406 2.04 25.83 -27.49
C ARG A 406 0.52 25.60 -27.57
N GLY A 407 -0.30 26.59 -27.22
CA GLY A 407 -1.76 26.61 -27.42
C GLY A 407 -2.52 25.67 -26.48
N LYS A 408 -2.05 25.51 -25.25
CA LYS A 408 -2.74 24.81 -24.16
C LYS A 408 -3.60 25.81 -23.39
N VAL A 409 -4.80 25.41 -22.97
CA VAL A 409 -5.68 26.24 -22.13
C VAL A 409 -5.43 25.87 -20.66
N GLU A 410 -5.07 26.87 -19.84
CA GLU A 410 -4.76 26.71 -18.42
C GLU A 410 -5.60 27.66 -17.56
N PHE A 411 -5.68 27.38 -16.26
CA PHE A 411 -6.39 28.24 -15.32
C PHE A 411 -5.47 29.36 -14.83
N GLU A 412 -5.95 30.59 -14.90
CA GLU A 412 -5.36 31.74 -14.24
C GLU A 412 -6.34 32.21 -13.16
N PHE A 413 -5.92 32.10 -11.90
CA PHE A 413 -6.74 32.49 -10.77
C PHE A 413 -6.62 34.01 -10.55
N PRO A 414 -7.71 34.70 -10.15
CA PRO A 414 -7.62 36.10 -9.74
C PRO A 414 -6.69 36.23 -8.53
N GLU A 415 -6.07 37.40 -8.37
CA GLU A 415 -5.30 37.72 -7.17
C GLU A 415 -6.21 37.66 -5.93
N ARG A 416 -5.64 37.21 -4.81
CA ARG A 416 -6.38 36.94 -3.57
C ARG A 416 -6.65 38.18 -2.75
#